data_AF-A0A967JWB6-F1
#
_entry.id   AF-A0A967JWB6-F1
#
_cell.length_a   1.000
_cell.length_b   1.000
_cell.length_c   1.000
_cell.angle_alpha   90.00
_cell.angle_beta   90.00
_cell.angle_gamma   90.00
#
_symmetry.space_group_name_H-M   'P 1'
#
loop_
_entity.id
_entity.type
_entity.pdbx_description
1 polymer ?
#
loop_
_entity_poly.entity_id
_entity_poly.type
_entity_poly.pdbx_seq_one_letter_code
_entity_poly.pdbx_strand_id
1 'polypeptide(L)'
;MARADSSFRRSSGLPAYRVRLSDRARRLQLKVSPLGQVEVVVPRGTDPEVASTFVGRHRQWLERTLARLGRNTDDPELTAPLPTRIDLRALGTRRAVLYETAAGGGAPAVSA
;
A
#
# COMPACT_ATOMS: atom_id res chain seq x y z
N MET A 1 14.25 -12.75 -7.69
CA MET A 1 13.10 -13.09 -8.57
C MET A 1 11.83 -12.77 -7.77
N ALA A 2 10.87 -11.94 -8.16
CA ALA A 2 10.46 -11.38 -9.44
C ALA A 2 10.32 -9.85 -9.36
N ARG A 3 10.70 -9.16 -10.43
CA ARG A 3 10.59 -7.70 -10.55
C ARG A 3 9.13 -7.29 -10.69
N ALA A 4 8.76 -6.24 -9.99
CA ALA A 4 7.41 -5.74 -9.87
C ALA A 4 6.99 -4.97 -11.12
N ASP A 5 6.01 -5.49 -11.86
CA ASP A 5 5.21 -4.68 -12.77
C ASP A 5 4.09 -4.03 -11.94
N SER A 6 4.38 -2.88 -11.34
CA SER A 6 3.47 -2.10 -10.50
C SER A 6 2.84 -0.98 -11.33
N SER A 7 1.84 -1.32 -12.14
CA SER A 7 1.05 -0.29 -12.81
C SER A 7 0.06 0.32 -11.81
N PHE A 8 0.21 1.61 -11.58
CA PHE A 8 -0.73 2.42 -10.81
C PHE A 8 -1.88 2.82 -11.74
N ARG A 9 -3.12 2.47 -11.40
CA ARG A 9 -4.30 2.82 -12.19
C ARG A 9 -5.16 3.83 -11.45
N ARG A 10 -5.53 4.89 -12.17
CA ARG A 10 -6.66 5.77 -11.83
C ARG A 10 -7.66 5.67 -12.96
N SER A 11 -8.92 5.46 -12.62
CA SER A 11 -10.05 5.65 -13.55
C SER A 11 -10.97 6.72 -12.95
N SER A 12 -11.54 7.57 -13.78
CA SER A 12 -12.48 8.62 -13.35
C SER A 12 -13.65 7.99 -12.57
N GLY A 13 -13.73 8.29 -11.28
CA GLY A 13 -14.77 7.76 -10.37
C GLY A 13 -14.33 6.61 -9.46
N LEU A 14 -13.06 6.15 -9.54
CA LEU A 14 -12.50 5.18 -8.60
C LEU A 14 -11.33 5.79 -7.81
N PRO A 15 -11.21 5.49 -6.50
CA PRO A 15 -10.02 5.80 -5.74
C PRO A 15 -8.77 5.20 -6.40
N ALA A 16 -7.64 5.89 -6.27
CA ALA A 16 -6.38 5.42 -6.85
C ALA A 16 -5.95 4.07 -6.25
N TYR A 17 -5.59 3.11 -7.11
CA TYR A 17 -5.16 1.77 -6.68
C TYR A 17 -3.95 1.28 -7.47
N ARG A 18 -3.21 0.36 -6.86
CA ARG A 18 -2.10 -0.36 -7.51
C ARG A 18 -2.50 -1.79 -7.82
N VAL A 19 -2.14 -2.28 -8.99
CA VAL A 19 -2.29 -3.70 -9.33
C VAL A 19 -0.99 -4.44 -9.00
N ARG A 20 -1.09 -5.55 -8.28
CA ARG A 20 0.03 -6.46 -8.02
C ARG A 20 -0.29 -7.85 -8.54
N LEU A 21 0.53 -8.32 -9.48
CA LEU A 21 0.50 -9.70 -9.94
C LEU A 21 1.12 -10.63 -8.90
N SER A 22 0.46 -11.75 -8.61
CA SER A 22 0.93 -12.72 -7.62
C SER A 22 0.73 -14.16 -8.09
N ASP A 23 1.84 -14.90 -8.17
CA ASP A 23 1.87 -16.33 -8.49
C ASP A 23 1.14 -17.19 -7.46
N ARG A 24 1.08 -16.72 -6.20
CA ARG A 24 0.42 -17.45 -5.09
C ARG A 24 -1.06 -17.12 -4.97
N ALA A 25 -1.55 -16.10 -5.70
CA ALA A 25 -2.95 -15.68 -5.57
C ALA A 25 -3.84 -16.62 -6.38
N ARG A 26 -4.87 -17.17 -5.73
CA ARG A 26 -5.88 -18.02 -6.39
C ARG A 26 -7.17 -17.27 -6.75
N ARG A 27 -7.32 -16.04 -6.25
CA ARG A 27 -8.48 -15.16 -6.44
C ARG A 27 -8.04 -13.70 -6.41
N LEU A 28 -8.82 -12.81 -7.02
CA LEU A 28 -8.61 -11.37 -6.86
C LEU A 28 -8.83 -10.96 -5.41
N GLN A 29 -7.96 -10.10 -4.88
CA GLN A 29 -8.09 -9.56 -3.54
C GLN A 29 -7.92 -8.04 -3.57
N LEU A 30 -8.79 -7.33 -2.86
CA LEU A 30 -8.65 -5.90 -2.60
C LEU A 30 -8.11 -5.71 -1.18
N LYS A 31 -7.00 -5.00 -1.04
CA LYS A 31 -6.36 -4.69 0.24
C LYS A 31 -6.27 -3.19 0.39
N VAL A 32 -6.58 -2.71 1.60
CA VAL A 32 -6.37 -1.31 1.99
C VAL A 32 -5.43 -1.32 3.18
N SER A 33 -4.29 -0.65 3.05
CA SER A 33 -3.34 -0.48 4.15
C SER A 33 -3.88 0.53 5.18
N PRO A 34 -3.40 0.49 6.43
CA PRO A 34 -3.77 1.49 7.45
C PRO A 34 -3.53 2.94 7.01
N LEU A 35 -2.54 3.17 6.14
CA LEU A 35 -2.21 4.48 5.55
C LEU A 35 -3.11 4.86 4.36
N GLY A 36 -4.18 4.10 4.09
CA GLY A 36 -5.15 4.40 3.02
C GLY A 36 -4.70 3.98 1.62
N GLN A 37 -3.57 3.29 1.47
CA GLN A 37 -3.12 2.81 0.16
C GLN A 37 -3.92 1.57 -0.27
N VAL A 38 -4.40 1.57 -1.52
CA VAL A 38 -5.23 0.50 -2.08
C VAL A 38 -4.42 -0.38 -3.03
N GLU A 39 -4.43 -1.68 -2.80
CA GLU A 39 -3.74 -2.68 -3.59
C GLU A 39 -4.71 -3.77 -4.06
N VAL A 40 -4.68 -4.06 -5.37
CA VAL A 40 -5.43 -5.15 -6.00
C VAL A 40 -4.46 -6.26 -6.31
N VAL A 41 -4.56 -7.37 -5.59
CA VAL A 41 -3.76 -8.58 -5.84
C VAL A 41 -4.47 -9.44 -6.87
N VAL A 42 -3.78 -9.74 -7.96
CA VAL A 42 -4.34 -10.41 -9.12
C VAL A 42 -3.51 -11.67 -9.45
N PRO A 43 -4.15 -12.83 -9.70
CA PRO A 43 -3.45 -14.02 -10.21
C PRO A 43 -2.75 -13.74 -11.54
N ARG A 44 -1.64 -14.42 -11.82
CA ARG A 44 -1.00 -14.33 -13.14
C ARG A 44 -1.94 -14.79 -14.25
N GLY A 45 -1.90 -14.10 -15.38
CA GLY A 45 -2.74 -14.38 -16.55
C GLY A 45 -4.15 -13.79 -16.49
N THR A 46 -4.49 -13.06 -15.43
CA THR A 46 -5.76 -12.34 -15.35
C THR A 46 -5.72 -11.09 -16.22
N ASP A 47 -6.79 -10.85 -16.98
CA ASP A 47 -6.95 -9.66 -17.79
C ASP A 47 -6.99 -8.38 -16.92
N PRO A 48 -6.27 -7.30 -17.29
CA PRO A 48 -6.32 -6.02 -16.60
C PRO A 48 -7.72 -5.42 -16.44
N GLU A 49 -8.65 -5.66 -17.36
CA GLU A 49 -10.03 -5.17 -17.29
C GLU A 49 -10.85 -5.87 -16.19
N VAL A 50 -10.49 -7.11 -15.85
CA VAL A 50 -11.11 -7.82 -14.73
C VAL A 50 -10.74 -7.14 -13.42
N ALA A 51 -9.52 -6.59 -13.30
CA ALA A 51 -9.10 -5.85 -12.12
C ALA A 51 -9.86 -4.52 -11.98
N SER A 52 -10.04 -3.75 -13.06
CA SER A 52 -10.81 -2.50 -13.03
C SER A 52 -12.28 -2.75 -12.70
N THR A 53 -12.89 -3.77 -13.31
CA THR A 53 -14.27 -4.19 -13.02
C THR A 53 -14.44 -4.64 -11.57
N PHE A 54 -13.47 -5.41 -11.05
CA PHE A 54 -13.47 -5.86 -9.66
C PHE A 54 -13.39 -4.69 -8.68
N VAL A 55 -12.53 -3.71 -8.93
CA VAL A 55 -12.46 -2.48 -8.11
C VAL A 55 -13.77 -1.69 -8.21
N GLY A 56 -14.33 -1.54 -9.42
CA GLY A 56 -15.60 -0.87 -9.66
C GLY A 56 -16.75 -1.45 -8.84
N ARG A 57 -16.87 -2.79 -8.82
CA ARG A 57 -17.87 -3.50 -8.00
C ARG A 57 -17.71 -3.25 -6.50
N HIS A 58 -16.49 -3.01 -6.03
CA HIS A 58 -16.20 -2.76 -4.62
C HIS A 58 -16.03 -1.27 -4.28
N ARG A 59 -16.42 -0.36 -5.19
CA ARG A 59 -16.25 1.10 -5.01
C ARG A 59 -16.83 1.60 -3.68
N GLN A 60 -18.07 1.27 -3.37
CA GLN A 60 -18.73 1.75 -2.15
C GLN A 60 -18.05 1.21 -0.88
N TRP A 61 -17.59 -0.04 -0.90
CA TRP A 61 -16.81 -0.62 0.20
C TRP A 61 -15.48 0.12 0.36
N LEU A 62 -14.82 0.43 -0.76
CA LEU A 62 -13.54 1.13 -0.77
C LEU A 62 -13.67 2.55 -0.23
N GLU A 63 -14.66 3.31 -0.70
CA GLU A 63 -14.97 4.66 -0.21
C GLU A 63 -15.25 4.65 1.30
N ARG A 64 -16.07 3.71 1.80
CA ARG A 64 -16.35 3.57 3.24
C ARG A 64 -15.11 3.20 4.06
N THR A 65 -14.28 2.32 3.52
CA THR A 65 -13.05 1.87 4.19
C THR A 65 -12.02 3.00 4.26
N LEU A 66 -11.84 3.74 3.17
CA LEU A 66 -10.95 4.91 3.13
C LEU A 66 -11.47 6.05 4.02
N ALA A 67 -12.78 6.31 4.05
CA ALA A 67 -13.36 7.31 4.94
C ALA A 67 -13.22 6.93 6.42
N ARG A 68 -13.24 5.63 6.76
CA ARG A 68 -12.97 5.14 8.11
C ARG A 68 -11.48 5.26 8.46
N LEU A 69 -10.59 4.93 7.54
CA LEU A 69 -9.15 5.05 7.74
C LEU A 69 -8.68 6.50 7.80
N GLY A 70 -9.25 7.40 6.99
CA GLY A 70 -8.95 8.83 7.04
C GLY A 70 -9.26 9.46 8.40
N ARG A 71 -10.28 8.95 9.11
CA ARG A 71 -10.55 9.32 10.52
C ARG A 71 -9.54 8.74 11.50
N ASN A 72 -8.84 7.67 11.11
CA ASN A 72 -7.81 7.02 11.92
C ASN A 72 -6.40 7.48 11.53
N THR A 73 -6.20 8.25 10.46
CA THR A 73 -4.90 8.86 10.13
C THR A 73 -4.50 9.95 11.12
N ASP A 74 -5.48 10.49 11.86
CA ASP A 74 -5.25 11.35 13.02
C ASP A 74 -4.68 10.59 14.24
N ASP A 75 -4.50 9.26 14.13
CA ASP A 75 -3.83 8.46 15.15
C ASP A 75 -2.32 8.82 15.19
N PRO A 76 -1.84 9.38 16.32
CA PRO A 76 -0.45 9.81 16.46
C PRO A 76 0.56 8.66 16.33
N GLU A 77 0.14 7.40 16.56
CA GLU A 77 1.03 6.24 16.42
C GLU A 77 1.30 5.91 14.94
N LEU A 78 0.33 6.14 14.06
CA LEU A 78 0.46 5.92 12.61
C LEU A 78 1.15 7.09 11.89
N THR A 79 1.15 8.28 12.50
CA THR A 79 1.81 9.50 11.98
C THR A 79 3.14 9.81 12.68
N ALA A 80 3.54 9.00 13.66
CA ALA A 80 4.82 9.18 14.33
C ALA A 80 5.98 9.19 13.31
N PRO A 81 6.94 10.12 13.45
CA PRO A 81 8.07 10.19 12.54
C PRO A 81 8.89 8.90 12.63
N LEU A 82 9.33 8.41 11.47
CA LEU A 82 10.18 7.22 11.43
C LEU A 82 11.50 7.48 12.16
N PRO A 83 11.98 6.54 13.01
CA PRO A 83 13.21 6.73 13.75
C PRO A 83 14.43 6.73 12.84
N THR A 84 15.24 7.79 12.89
CA THR A 84 16.49 7.87 12.12
C THR A 84 17.64 7.06 12.72
N ARG A 85 17.50 6.63 13.99
CA ARG A 85 18.54 5.89 14.74
C ARG A 85 17.94 4.86 15.68
N ILE A 86 18.61 3.71 15.81
CA ILE A 86 18.27 2.64 16.76
C ILE A 86 19.47 2.28 17.63
N ASP A 87 19.20 1.95 18.89
CA ASP A 87 20.21 1.51 19.86
C ASP A 87 20.23 -0.02 19.93
N LEU A 88 21.30 -0.63 19.43
CA LEU A 88 21.54 -2.06 19.50
C LEU A 88 22.24 -2.38 20.83
N ARG A 89 21.48 -2.36 21.94
CA ARG A 89 22.01 -2.45 23.31
C ARG A 89 22.91 -3.66 23.55
N ALA A 90 22.56 -4.82 23.00
CA ALA A 90 23.37 -6.04 23.09
C ALA A 90 24.75 -5.90 22.43
N LEU A 91 24.91 -4.96 21.50
CA LEU A 91 26.15 -4.66 20.79
C LEU A 91 26.78 -3.35 21.26
N GLY A 92 26.18 -2.66 22.25
CA GLY A 92 26.65 -1.36 22.74
C GLY A 92 26.77 -0.27 21.65
N THR A 93 26.04 -0.39 20.54
CA THR A 93 26.20 0.52 19.38
C THR A 93 24.89 1.16 18.97
N ARG A 94 24.99 2.40 18.45
CA ARG A 94 23.87 3.12 17.84
C ARG A 94 24.05 3.12 16.32
N ARG A 95 23.01 2.76 15.58
CA ARG A 95 23.04 2.66 14.11
C ARG A 95 22.00 3.58 13.49
N ALA A 96 22.36 4.21 12.38
CA ALA A 96 21.42 4.94 11.55
C ALA A 96 20.49 3.96 10.82
N VAL A 97 19.22 4.31 10.69
CA VAL A 97 18.25 3.51 9.94
C VAL A 97 18.11 4.11 8.55
N LEU A 98 18.37 3.28 7.54
CA LEU A 98 18.06 3.61 6.15
C LEU A 98 16.78 2.87 5.80
N TYR A 99 15.75 3.64 5.44
CA TYR A 99 14.48 3.10 4.99
C TYR A 99 14.52 2.95 3.49
N GLU A 100 14.42 1.71 3.02
CA GLU A 100 14.07 1.46 1.63
C GLU A 100 12.55 1.48 1.50
N THR A 101 12.06 2.37 0.64
CA THR A 101 10.68 2.27 0.15
C THR A 101 10.62 1.01 -0.69
N ALA A 102 10.12 -0.09 -0.11
CA ALA A 102 9.70 -1.22 -0.92
C ALA A 102 8.64 -0.70 -1.89
N ALA A 103 8.86 -0.86 -3.20
CA ALA A 103 7.88 -0.55 -4.24
C ALA A 103 6.64 -1.44 -4.02
N GLY A 104 5.81 -1.01 -3.08
CA GLY A 104 4.76 -1.75 -2.38
C GLY A 104 4.07 -0.87 -1.34
N GLY A 105 4.81 0.06 -0.73
CA GLY A 105 4.28 1.19 0.03
C GLY A 105 4.94 2.49 -0.44
N GLY A 106 4.18 3.38 -1.08
CA GLY A 106 4.70 4.70 -1.47
C GLY A 106 5.04 5.53 -0.24
N ALA A 107 6.26 6.07 -0.20
CA ALA A 107 6.82 6.86 0.89
C ALA A 107 6.01 8.15 1.20
N PRO A 108 6.10 8.67 2.43
CA PRO A 108 5.65 10.01 2.76
C PRO A 108 6.53 11.04 2.05
N ALA A 109 5.91 11.98 1.33
CA ALA A 109 6.58 13.21 0.93
C ALA A 109 6.71 14.08 2.18
N VAL A 110 7.89 14.07 2.81
CA VAL A 110 8.30 15.06 3.80
C VAL A 110 9.27 15.99 3.09
N SER A 111 8.82 17.20 2.78
CA SER A 111 9.69 18.31 2.37
C SER A 111 9.76 19.32 3.51
N ALA A 112 11.00 19.54 3.96
CA ALA A 112 11.60 20.65 4.71
C ALA A 112 10.69 21.60 5.52
#